data_AF-A0A960QBQ1-F1
#
_entry.id   AF-A0A960QBQ1-F1
#
_cell.length_a   1.000
_cell.length_b   1.000
_cell.length_c   1.000
_cell.angle_alpha   90.00
_cell.angle_beta   90.00
_cell.angle_gamma   90.00
#
_symmetry.space_group_name_H-M   'P 1'
#
loop_
_entity.id
_entity.type
_entity.pdbx_description
1 polymer ?
#
loop_
_entity_poly.entity_id
_entity_poly.type
_entity_poly.pdbx_seq_one_letter_code
_entity_poly.pdbx_strand_id
1 'polypeptide(L)' 'MELPADVMIHNGILGLKGTRGVLLRIDPHGYYEVNLAFGERRHRTLLPIETTVIIHRQPEDDAAALPELEIER' A
#
# COMPACT_ATOMS: atom_id res chain seq x y z
N MET A 1 -3.59 -6.34 -5.43
CA MET A 1 -3.63 -4.92 -5.86
C MET A 1 -3.08 -4.83 -7.27
N GLU A 2 -3.73 -4.08 -8.16
CA GLU A 2 -3.16 -3.77 -9.49
C GLU A 2 -2.19 -2.60 -9.38
N LEU A 3 -1.08 -2.64 -10.12
CA LEU A 3 -0.06 -1.59 -10.10
C LEU A 3 -0.13 -0.75 -11.38
N PRO A 4 0.09 0.58 -11.31
CA PRO A 4 0.39 1.35 -10.11
C PRO A 4 -0.83 1.54 -9.18
N ALA A 5 -0.61 1.61 -7.87
CA ALA A 5 -1.67 1.71 -6.86
C ALA A 5 -1.48 2.91 -5.92
N ASP A 6 -2.58 3.60 -5.60
CA ASP A 6 -2.59 4.59 -4.52
C ASP A 6 -2.52 3.88 -3.16
N VAL A 7 -1.53 4.26 -2.36
CA VAL A 7 -1.22 3.59 -1.09
C VAL A 7 -0.98 4.58 0.05
N MET A 8 -1.15 4.07 1.27
CA MET A 8 -0.70 4.70 2.49
C MET A 8 0.50 3.91 3.05
N ILE A 9 1.56 4.64 3.40
CA ILE A 9 2.88 4.07 3.65
C ILE A 9 3.33 4.38 5.07
N HIS A 10 3.76 3.36 5.79
CA HIS A 10 4.45 3.49 7.08
C HIS A 10 5.86 2.90 6.95
N ASN A 11 6.88 3.68 7.31
CA ASN A 11 8.27 3.23 7.27
C ASN A 11 9.05 3.88 8.42
N GLY A 12 9.68 3.05 9.25
CA GLY A 12 10.39 3.53 10.44
C GLY A 12 11.66 4.32 10.12
N ILE A 13 12.38 3.94 9.06
CA ILE A 13 13.68 4.53 8.67
C ILE A 13 13.53 6.01 8.30
N LEU A 14 12.51 6.33 7.50
CA LEU A 14 12.19 7.68 7.07
C LEU A 14 11.15 8.39 7.95
N GLY A 15 10.68 7.72 9.01
CA GLY A 15 9.63 8.26 9.89
C GLY A 15 8.28 8.50 9.21
N LEU A 16 7.99 7.77 8.12
CA LEU A 16 6.71 7.88 7.40
C LEU A 16 5.61 7.25 8.25
N LYS A 17 4.54 8.02 8.53
CA LYS A 17 3.41 7.61 9.35
C LYS A 17 2.11 7.89 8.59
N GLY A 18 1.70 6.95 7.75
CA GLY A 18 0.51 7.09 6.93
C GLY A 18 0.71 8.03 5.74
N THR A 19 1.94 8.13 5.25
CA THR A 19 2.28 9.00 4.12
C THR A 19 1.62 8.49 2.84
N ARG A 20 1.01 9.38 2.07
CA ARG A 20 0.37 9.05 0.79
C ARG A 20 1.43 8.87 -0.28
N GLY A 21 1.32 7.81 -1.07
CA GLY A 21 2.21 7.56 -2.20
C GLY A 21 1.55 6.73 -3.28
N VAL A 22 2.29 6.51 -4.36
CA VAL A 22 1.90 5.60 -5.44
C VAL A 22 2.90 4.45 -5.46
N LEU A 23 2.42 3.22 -5.23
CA LEU A 23 3.21 2.02 -5.41
C LEU A 23 3.31 1.70 -6.90
N LEU A 24 4.52 1.59 -7.41
CA LEU A 24 4.79 1.34 -8.82
C LEU A 24 5.15 -0.12 -9.07
N ARG A 25 5.95 -0.70 -8.16
CA ARG A 25 6.49 -2.06 -8.30
C ARG A 25 6.81 -2.65 -6.93
N ILE A 26 6.62 -3.96 -6.79
CA ILE A 26 7.19 -4.77 -5.71
C ILE A 26 8.35 -5.53 -6.33
N ASP A 27 9.58 -5.17 -5.96
CA ASP A 27 10.79 -5.75 -6.52
C ASP A 27 11.13 -7.09 -5.86
N PRO A 28 11.49 -8.14 -6.63
CA PRO A 28 11.82 -9.45 -6.08
C PRO A 28 13.03 -9.44 -5.14
N HIS A 29 13.88 -8.42 -5.18
CA HIS A 29 15.01 -8.25 -4.27
C HIS A 29 14.64 -7.63 -2.91
N GLY A 30 13.35 -7.42 -2.62
CA GLY A 30 12.88 -7.03 -1.28
C GLY A 30 12.62 -5.54 -1.08
N TYR A 31 12.25 -4.81 -2.14
CA TYR A 31 11.96 -3.37 -2.05
C TYR A 31 10.63 -3.01 -2.71
N TYR A 32 9.94 -2.03 -2.13
CA TYR A 32 8.86 -1.31 -2.80
C TYR A 32 9.42 -0.13 -3.57
N GLU A 33 9.09 -0.04 -4.85
CA GLU A 33 9.34 1.15 -5.66
C GLU A 33 8.10 2.04 -5.60
N VAL A 34 8.23 3.19 -4.94
CA VAL A 34 7.12 4.13 -4.71
C VAL A 34 7.47 5.52 -5.22
N ASN A 35 6.45 6.28 -5.64
CA ASN A 35 6.57 7.73 -5.76
C ASN A 35 6.05 8.39 -4.49
N LEU A 36 6.93 9.15 -3.82
CA LEU A 36 6.63 9.93 -2.63
C LEU A 36 6.82 11.42 -2.91
N ALA A 37 6.07 12.26 -2.20
CA ALA A 37 6.29 13.70 -2.19
C ALA A 37 7.26 14.07 -1.06
N PHE A 38 8.29 14.85 -1.39
CA PHE A 38 9.18 15.50 -0.43
C PHE A 38 9.16 17.01 -0.73
N GLY A 39 8.50 17.78 0.13
CA GLY A 39 8.14 19.16 -0.17
C GLY A 39 7.23 19.23 -1.41
N GLU A 40 7.60 20.06 -2.38
CA GLU A 40 6.84 20.23 -3.63
C GLU A 40 7.22 19.24 -4.74
N ARG A 41 8.23 18.39 -4.51
CA ARG A 41 8.78 17.51 -5.53
C ARG A 41 8.36 16.06 -5.30
N ARG A 42 8.16 15.34 -6.40
CA ARG A 42 7.91 13.90 -6.39
C ARG A 42 9.19 13.14 -6.69
N HIS A 43 9.49 12.15 -5.87
CA HIS A 43 10.68 11.34 -5.95
C HIS A 43 10.33 9.86 -6.01
N ARG A 44 11.01 9.16 -6.92
CA ARG A 44 11.06 7.70 -6.92
C ARG A 44 11.93 7.25 -5.75
N THR A 45 11.36 6.41 -4.90
CA THR A 45 11.97 5.97 -3.64
C THR A 45 11.90 4.46 -3.56
N LEU A 46 12.99 3.83 -3.11
CA LEU A 46 13.03 2.41 -2.81
C LEU A 46 12.93 2.24 -1.30
N LEU A 47 11.88 1.56 -0.84
CA LEU A 47 11.67 1.28 0.58
C LEU A 47 11.84 -0.22 0.83
N PRO A 48 12.67 -0.65 1.80
CA PRO A 48 12.83 -2.07 2.10
C PRO A 48 11.52 -2.65 2.65
N ILE A 49 11.12 -3.82 2.15
CA ILE A 49 9.86 -4.47 2.54
C ILE A 49 9.86 -4.81 4.04
N GLU A 50 10.99 -5.27 4.58
CA GLU A 50 11.11 -5.72 5.98
C GLU A 50 10.72 -4.67 7.03
N THR A 51 10.79 -3.38 6.68
CA THR A 51 10.50 -2.27 7.60
C THR A 51 9.43 -1.32 7.07
N THR A 52 8.69 -1.73 6.04
CA THR A 52 7.69 -0.89 5.36
C THR A 52 6.34 -1.59 5.32
N VAL A 53 5.32 -0.92 5.83
CA VAL A 53 3.92 -1.34 5.66
C VAL A 53 3.30 -0.51 4.54
N ILE A 54 2.65 -1.19 3.60
CA ILE A 54 1.87 -0.60 2.51
C ILE A 54 0.40 -0.97 2.71
N ILE A 55 -0.47 0.04 2.70
CA ILE A 55 -1.92 -0.14 2.81
C ILE A 55 -2.54 0.35 1.50
N HIS A 56 -3.28 -0.52 0.81
CA HIS A 56 -4.04 -0.13 -0.37
C HIS A 56 -5.12 0.88 0.03
N ARG A 57 -5.26 1.97 -0.72
CA ARG A 57 -6.21 3.02 -0.36
C ARG A 57 -7.64 2.76 -0.82
N GLN A 58 -7.82 1.87 -1.78
CA GLN A 58 -9.15 1.43 -2.16
C GLN A 58 -9.60 0.37 -1.15
N PRO A 59 -10.72 0.60 -0.43
CA PRO A 59 -11.30 -0.43 0.42
C PRO A 59 -11.71 -1.63 -0.44
N GLU A 60 -11.63 -2.83 0.11
CA GLU A 60 -12.25 -4.01 -0.50
C GLU A 60 -13.77 -3.91 -0.28
N ASP A 61 -14.57 -4.32 -1.28
CA ASP A 61 -16.02 -4.37 -1.13
C ASP A 61 -16.40 -5.53 -0.20
N ASP A 62 -16.89 -5.21 1.01
CA ASP A 62 -17.28 -6.18 2.04
C ASP A 62 -18.36 -7.20 1.57
N ALA A 63 -19.08 -6.88 0.49
CA ALA A 63 -20.21 -7.65 -0.02
C ALA A 63 -19.83 -9.00 -0.66
N ALA A 64 -18.57 -9.23 -1.02
CA ALA A 64 -18.12 -10.49 -1.64
C ALA A 64 -17.62 -11.53 -0.62
N ALA A 65 -17.45 -11.16 0.65
CA ALA A 65 -16.73 -11.96 1.64
C ALA A 65 -17.61 -12.80 2.58
N LEU A 66 -18.92 -12.56 2.62
CA LEU A 66 -19.84 -13.37 3.41
C LEU A 66 -20.65 -14.27 2.47
N PRO A 67 -20.42 -15.60 2.42
CA PRO A 67 -21.45 -16.49 1.91
C PRO A 67 -22.72 -16.23 2.71
N GLU A 68 -23.85 -16.05 2.03
CA GLU A 68 -25.16 -15.97 2.67
C GLU A 68 -25.26 -17.17 3.62
N LEU A 69 -25.20 -16.90 4.93
CA LEU A 69 -25.47 -17.91 5.95
C LEU A 69 -26.92 -18.33 5.74
N GLU A 70 -27.15 -19.46 5.08
CA GLU A 70 -28.45 -20.10 5.01
C GLU A 70 -28.89 -20.43 6.44
N ILE A 71 -29.73 -19.57 7.01
CA ILE A 71 -30.40 -19.84 8.27
C ILE A 71 -31.55 -20.80 7.94
N GLU A 72 -31.33 -22.11 8.10
CA GLU A 72 -32.42 -23.09 8.14
C GLU A 72 -33.41 -22.66 9.24
N ARG A 73 -34.69 -22.52 8.86
CA ARG A 73 -35.81 -22.23 9.76
C ARG A 73 -36.55 -23.49 10.14
#